data_AF-A0A1G9KFJ8-F1
#
_entry.id   AF-A0A1G9KFJ8-F1
#
_cell.length_a   1.000
_cell.length_b   1.000
_cell.length_c   1.000
_cell.angle_alpha   90.00
_cell.angle_beta   90.00
_cell.angle_gamma   90.00
#
_symmetry.space_group_name_H-M   'P 1'
#
loop_
_entity.id
_entity.type
_entity.pdbx_description
1 polymer ?
#
loop_
_entity_poly.entity_id
_entity_poly.type
_entity_poly.pdbx_seq_one_letter_code
_entity_poly.pdbx_strand_id
1 'polypeptide(L)'
;MRALPALILALCGLTASACGAGSDGATAGQATLTPVPTVTATVTVTATDEPPAIDTAAPEQPEVKPLDGKVIVIDPGHNGGNYRDPQAVNRLVDVLTQRKACDTTGTATNDGYSEAAFTWDVSKRLRKLLRRRGATVEFTRSDNDSVGPCITERAAIGNEARADAAISVHADGSAAANHGFHVIMPKRIGGPVDRVVAASRRLGLAVRDAFHAGTGVPYSTYIGRKALDYRSDLGGLNLSTVPKVFVECGNMRNAAEAAQFRDPEFRQRIALALADGLQHYLHS
;
A
#
# COMPACT_ATOMS: atom_id res chain seq x y z
N MET A 1 -45.89 -11.75 -26.45
CA MET A 1 -44.70 -12.14 -27.24
C MET A 1 -43.57 -12.38 -26.26
N ARG A 2 -43.21 -13.65 -26.04
CA ARG A 2 -42.19 -14.07 -25.07
C ARG A 2 -40.91 -14.37 -25.84
N ALA A 3 -39.82 -13.68 -25.53
CA ALA A 3 -38.49 -13.97 -26.07
C ALA A 3 -37.62 -14.53 -24.95
N LEU A 4 -37.20 -15.79 -25.10
CA LEU A 4 -36.11 -16.39 -24.32
C LEU A 4 -34.76 -15.99 -24.94
N PRO A 5 -33.71 -15.72 -24.15
CA PRO A 5 -32.35 -15.70 -24.66
C PRO A 5 -31.71 -17.09 -24.54
N ALA A 6 -31.06 -17.51 -25.63
CA ALA A 6 -30.31 -18.74 -25.76
C ALA A 6 -28.99 -18.68 -24.96
N LEU A 7 -28.73 -19.76 -24.23
CA LEU A 7 -27.51 -20.04 -23.49
C LEU A 7 -26.49 -20.68 -24.46
N ILE A 8 -25.33 -20.05 -24.67
CA ILE A 8 -24.21 -20.66 -25.40
C ILE A 8 -23.15 -21.09 -24.37
N LEU A 9 -23.07 -22.41 -24.17
CA LEU A 9 -22.01 -23.09 -23.45
C LEU A 9 -20.82 -23.26 -24.40
N ALA A 10 -19.64 -22.73 -24.06
CA ALA A 10 -18.38 -23.06 -24.73
C ALA A 10 -17.55 -23.95 -23.80
N LEU A 11 -17.35 -25.19 -24.23
CA LEU A 11 -16.69 -26.27 -23.50
C LEU A 11 -15.18 -26.33 -23.83
N CYS A 12 -14.42 -26.67 -22.79
CA CYS A 12 -13.03 -27.12 -22.69
C CYS A 12 -12.23 -27.47 -23.95
N GLY A 13 -10.95 -27.06 -23.93
CA GLY A 13 -9.86 -27.71 -24.67
C GLY A 13 -8.61 -27.85 -23.79
N LEU A 14 -8.40 -29.04 -23.21
CA LEU A 14 -7.10 -29.49 -22.71
C LEU A 14 -6.25 -29.96 -23.91
N THR A 15 -4.98 -29.56 -23.95
CA THR A 15 -3.96 -30.31 -24.69
C THR A 15 -2.75 -30.54 -23.79
N ALA A 16 -2.56 -31.81 -23.44
CA ALA A 16 -1.31 -32.34 -22.94
C ALA A 16 -0.40 -32.67 -24.14
N SER A 17 0.90 -32.42 -24.01
CA SER A 17 1.91 -33.00 -24.91
C SER A 17 3.06 -33.47 -24.05
N ALA A 18 3.35 -34.76 -24.19
CA ALA A 18 4.42 -35.48 -23.54
C ALA A 18 5.49 -35.89 -24.56
N CYS A 19 6.63 -36.32 -24.02
CA CYS A 19 7.70 -37.14 -24.59
C CYS A 19 8.92 -36.41 -25.17
N GLY A 20 10.07 -36.76 -24.59
CA GLY A 20 11.41 -36.46 -25.10
C GLY A 20 12.48 -36.93 -24.11
N ALA A 21 12.68 -38.25 -24.01
CA ALA A 21 13.83 -38.85 -23.35
C ALA A 21 15.07 -38.77 -24.27
N GLY A 22 16.25 -38.52 -23.70
CA GLY A 22 17.53 -38.50 -24.40
C GLY A 22 18.68 -38.62 -23.41
N SER A 23 19.45 -39.68 -23.58
CA SER A 23 20.48 -40.29 -22.73
C SER A 23 21.84 -39.59 -22.69
N ASP A 24 22.52 -39.80 -21.56
CA ASP A 24 23.95 -40.08 -21.33
C ASP A 24 25.06 -39.29 -22.05
N GLY A 25 26.03 -38.85 -21.24
CA GLY A 25 27.34 -38.39 -21.71
C GLY A 25 28.22 -37.84 -20.60
N ALA A 26 28.68 -38.72 -19.70
CA ALA A 26 29.79 -38.41 -18.81
C ALA A 26 31.11 -38.48 -19.59
N THR A 27 31.90 -37.41 -19.58
CA THR A 27 33.31 -37.44 -19.98
C THR A 27 34.16 -36.77 -18.91
N ALA A 28 34.99 -37.59 -18.26
CA ALA A 28 36.13 -37.20 -17.47
C ALA A 28 37.36 -36.99 -18.37
N GLY A 29 38.28 -36.13 -17.93
CA GLY A 29 39.60 -35.90 -18.53
C GLY A 29 39.79 -34.43 -18.90
N GLN A 30 40.89 -33.75 -18.62
CA GLN A 30 42.19 -34.13 -18.07
C GLN A 30 42.79 -32.85 -17.45
N ALA A 31 43.58 -33.04 -16.39
CA ALA A 31 44.43 -32.01 -15.82
C ALA A 31 45.58 -31.68 -16.79
N THR A 32 45.84 -30.39 -17.00
CA THR A 32 47.09 -29.89 -17.58
C THR A 32 47.79 -28.99 -16.56
N LEU A 33 48.93 -29.49 -16.07
CA LEU A 33 49.95 -28.79 -15.28
C LEU A 33 50.90 -28.05 -16.23
N THR A 34 51.18 -26.77 -15.98
CA THR A 34 52.39 -26.03 -16.43
C THR A 34 52.44 -24.65 -15.73
N PRO A 35 53.59 -23.97 -15.61
CA PRO A 35 54.63 -24.16 -14.60
C PRO A 35 54.77 -22.95 -13.66
N VAL A 36 55.44 -23.15 -12.53
CA VAL A 36 55.83 -22.12 -11.57
C VAL A 36 57.03 -21.32 -12.09
N PRO A 37 56.99 -19.98 -12.15
CA PRO A 37 58.20 -19.18 -12.22
C PRO A 37 58.68 -18.83 -10.80
N THR A 38 59.85 -19.34 -10.44
CA THR A 38 60.67 -18.84 -9.33
C THR A 38 61.26 -17.49 -9.75
N VAL A 39 60.96 -16.42 -9.01
CA VAL A 39 61.73 -15.17 -9.10
C VAL A 39 62.13 -14.72 -7.71
N THR A 40 63.44 -14.61 -7.57
CA THR A 40 64.26 -14.20 -6.44
C THR A 40 63.79 -12.87 -5.84
N ALA A 41 63.68 -12.83 -4.51
CA ALA A 41 63.43 -11.62 -3.75
C ALA A 41 64.67 -10.72 -3.78
N THR A 42 64.54 -9.54 -4.38
CA THR A 42 65.47 -8.42 -4.19
C THR A 42 64.84 -7.49 -3.16
N VAL A 43 65.44 -7.44 -1.96
CA VAL A 43 65.05 -6.50 -0.91
C VAL A 43 65.64 -5.13 -1.25
N THR A 44 64.78 -4.22 -1.69
CA THR A 44 65.12 -2.79 -1.76
C THR A 44 64.60 -2.13 -0.49
N VAL A 45 65.50 -1.73 0.41
CA VAL A 45 65.16 -0.92 1.57
C VAL A 45 65.03 0.53 1.11
N THR A 46 63.82 0.97 0.83
CA THR A 46 63.47 2.40 0.78
C THR A 46 63.00 2.82 2.16
N ALA A 47 63.81 3.64 2.84
CA ALA A 47 63.41 4.35 4.05
C ALA A 47 62.45 5.48 3.65
N THR A 48 61.17 5.28 3.89
CA THR A 48 60.16 6.36 3.93
C THR A 48 59.84 6.63 5.39
N ASP A 49 60.38 7.74 5.88
CA ASP A 49 60.04 8.34 7.17
C ASP A 49 58.70 9.06 7.00
N GLU A 50 57.59 8.33 7.09
CA GLU A 50 56.24 8.89 7.14
C GLU A 50 55.52 8.34 8.38
N PRO A 51 55.09 9.19 9.33
CA PRO A 51 54.42 8.72 10.54
C PRO A 51 53.08 8.07 10.18
N PRO A 52 52.66 7.02 10.92
CA PRO A 52 51.43 6.29 10.62
C PRO A 52 50.24 7.24 10.73
N ALA A 53 49.51 7.41 9.62
CA ALA A 53 48.23 8.08 9.63
C ALA A 53 47.30 7.30 10.57
N ILE A 54 46.98 7.90 11.72
CA ILE A 54 45.94 7.41 12.61
C ILE A 54 44.62 7.64 11.88
N ASP A 55 44.07 6.59 11.28
CA ASP A 55 42.71 6.57 10.74
C ASP A 55 41.74 6.72 11.91
N THR A 56 41.49 7.98 12.26
CA THR A 56 40.52 8.35 13.28
C THR A 56 39.17 8.37 12.58
N ALA A 57 38.62 7.19 12.31
CA ALA A 57 37.23 7.07 11.89
C ALA A 57 36.37 7.74 12.97
N ALA A 58 35.83 8.91 12.64
CA ALA A 58 34.91 9.62 13.50
C ALA A 58 33.73 8.68 13.82
N PRO A 59 33.25 8.65 15.08
CA PRO A 59 32.12 7.79 15.42
C PRO A 59 30.93 8.17 14.53
N GLU A 60 30.42 7.20 13.74
CA GLU A 60 29.19 7.35 12.96
C GLU A 60 28.08 7.77 13.93
N GLN A 61 27.63 9.02 13.81
CA GLN A 61 26.46 9.45 14.55
C GLN A 61 25.26 8.63 14.04
N PRO A 62 24.43 8.07 14.94
CA PRO A 62 23.27 7.30 14.51
C PRO A 62 22.39 8.16 13.60
N GLU A 63 22.14 7.67 12.39
CA GLU A 63 21.31 8.35 11.40
C GLU A 63 19.89 8.50 11.97
N VAL A 64 19.52 9.74 12.34
CA VAL A 64 18.18 10.05 12.82
C VAL A 64 17.22 9.90 11.65
N LYS A 65 16.42 8.83 11.69
CA LYS A 65 15.44 8.57 10.64
C LYS A 65 14.31 9.59 10.70
N PRO A 66 13.76 10.02 9.56
CA PRO A 66 12.80 11.12 9.51
C PRO A 66 11.53 10.88 10.34
N LEU A 67 11.08 9.64 10.47
CA LEU A 67 9.86 9.28 11.21
C LEU A 67 10.15 8.54 12.52
N ASP A 68 11.37 8.69 13.05
CA ASP A 68 11.71 8.05 14.32
C ASP A 68 10.75 8.50 15.44
N GLY A 69 10.31 7.53 16.24
CA GLY A 69 9.30 7.75 17.29
C GLY A 69 7.87 8.02 16.81
N LYS A 70 7.58 8.03 15.51
CA LYS A 70 6.21 8.21 14.99
C LYS A 70 5.46 6.89 14.88
N VAL A 71 4.18 6.90 15.25
CA VAL A 71 3.25 5.77 15.09
C VAL A 71 2.27 6.08 13.96
N ILE A 72 2.24 5.21 12.95
CA ILE A 72 1.33 5.34 11.80
C ILE A 72 0.50 4.08 11.68
N VAL A 73 -0.83 4.25 11.60
CA VAL A 73 -1.76 3.14 11.34
C VAL A 73 -2.21 3.19 9.89
N ILE A 74 -1.99 2.09 9.17
CA ILE A 74 -2.48 1.92 7.80
C ILE A 74 -3.68 0.99 7.84
N ASP A 75 -4.76 1.41 7.20
CA ASP A 75 -5.99 0.67 7.06
C ASP A 75 -6.13 0.22 5.59
N PRO A 76 -5.70 -1.00 5.24
CA PRO A 76 -5.95 -1.53 3.90
C PRO A 76 -7.45 -1.84 3.81
N GLY A 77 -8.16 -1.05 3.00
CA GLY A 77 -9.62 -1.14 2.85
C GLY A 77 -10.12 -2.55 2.56
N HIS A 78 -11.30 -2.87 3.08
CA HIS A 78 -11.99 -4.17 2.93
C HIS A 78 -11.21 -5.37 3.49
N ASN A 79 -11.80 -6.57 3.39
CA ASN A 79 -11.11 -7.84 3.66
C ASN A 79 -11.27 -8.78 2.48
N GLY A 80 -10.24 -9.56 2.17
CA GLY A 80 -10.31 -10.47 1.03
C GLY A 80 -11.21 -11.68 1.23
N GLY A 81 -11.59 -12.02 2.47
CA GLY A 81 -12.56 -13.10 2.75
C GLY A 81 -14.01 -12.63 2.94
N ASN A 82 -14.33 -11.33 2.87
CA ASN A 82 -15.67 -10.81 3.18
C ASN A 82 -16.81 -11.49 2.38
N TYR A 83 -16.55 -11.85 1.11
CA TYR A 83 -17.56 -12.49 0.25
C TYR A 83 -18.00 -13.89 0.74
N ARG A 84 -17.22 -14.52 1.64
CA ARG A 84 -17.51 -15.84 2.20
C ARG A 84 -18.46 -15.79 3.40
N ASP A 85 -18.63 -14.64 4.04
CA ASP A 85 -19.52 -14.46 5.18
C ASP A 85 -20.35 -13.17 5.09
N PRO A 86 -21.40 -13.15 4.26
CA PRO A 86 -22.28 -11.99 4.15
C PRO A 86 -23.00 -11.65 5.47
N GLN A 87 -23.20 -12.60 6.38
CA GLN A 87 -23.90 -12.33 7.64
C GLN A 87 -23.04 -11.50 8.58
N ALA A 88 -21.76 -11.87 8.75
CA ALA A 88 -20.81 -11.09 9.53
C ALA A 88 -20.63 -9.69 8.93
N VAL A 89 -20.43 -9.61 7.61
CA VAL A 89 -20.14 -8.35 6.89
C VAL A 89 -21.34 -7.40 6.91
N ASN A 90 -22.57 -7.90 6.77
CA ASN A 90 -23.78 -7.07 6.76
C ASN A 90 -24.32 -6.73 8.16
N ARG A 91 -23.73 -7.27 9.24
CA ARG A 91 -24.11 -6.92 10.61
C ARG A 91 -23.99 -5.41 10.81
N LEU A 92 -25.07 -4.77 11.25
CA LEU A 92 -25.09 -3.32 11.41
C LEU A 92 -24.28 -2.85 12.63
N VAL A 93 -23.33 -1.96 12.39
CA VAL A 93 -22.54 -1.24 13.40
C VAL A 93 -22.95 0.22 13.46
N ASP A 94 -22.73 0.87 14.60
CA ASP A 94 -23.01 2.29 14.79
C ASP A 94 -21.80 3.13 14.36
N VAL A 95 -22.01 4.08 13.45
CA VAL A 95 -20.99 5.03 12.99
C VAL A 95 -21.27 6.46 13.46
N LEU A 96 -22.04 6.60 14.55
CA LEU A 96 -22.48 7.81 15.23
C LEU A 96 -23.53 8.64 14.48
N THR A 97 -23.41 8.74 13.16
CA THR A 97 -24.37 9.47 12.33
C THR A 97 -25.47 8.58 11.75
N GLN A 98 -25.25 7.26 11.73
CA GLN A 98 -26.16 6.26 11.22
C GLN A 98 -25.69 4.86 11.62
N ARG A 99 -26.52 3.83 11.37
CA ARG A 99 -26.07 2.44 11.35
C ARG A 99 -25.67 2.03 9.93
N LYS A 100 -24.59 1.27 9.79
CA LYS A 100 -24.07 0.77 8.49
C LYS A 100 -23.59 -0.68 8.64
N ALA A 101 -23.44 -1.38 7.53
CA ALA A 101 -22.79 -2.70 7.53
C ALA A 101 -21.40 -2.63 8.20
N CYS A 102 -21.03 -3.74 8.85
CA CYS A 102 -19.75 -3.92 9.52
C CYS A 102 -18.57 -3.63 8.58
N ASP A 103 -18.64 -4.13 7.35
CA ASP A 103 -17.72 -3.82 6.26
C ASP A 103 -18.46 -4.02 4.92
N THR A 104 -17.76 -3.89 3.80
CA THR A 104 -18.22 -4.32 2.48
C THR A 104 -17.14 -5.15 1.78
N THR A 105 -17.47 -5.82 0.68
CA THR A 105 -16.48 -6.56 -0.13
C THR A 105 -15.52 -5.64 -0.89
N GLY A 106 -15.85 -4.36 -1.03
CA GLY A 106 -15.19 -3.44 -1.97
C GLY A 106 -15.61 -3.71 -3.42
N THR A 107 -15.04 -2.92 -4.33
CA THR A 107 -15.20 -3.08 -5.78
C THR A 107 -14.14 -4.02 -6.38
N ALA A 108 -14.09 -4.10 -7.71
CA ALA A 108 -13.05 -4.80 -8.45
C ALA A 108 -12.87 -4.16 -9.83
N THR A 109 -11.75 -4.45 -10.50
CA THR A 109 -11.65 -4.24 -11.94
C THR A 109 -12.63 -5.13 -12.70
N ASN A 110 -12.92 -4.81 -13.97
CA ASN A 110 -13.90 -5.54 -14.79
C ASN A 110 -13.53 -7.02 -15.03
N ASP A 111 -12.26 -7.37 -14.89
CA ASP A 111 -11.67 -8.69 -15.00
C ASP A 111 -11.20 -9.25 -13.65
N GLY A 112 -11.72 -8.71 -12.53
CA GLY A 112 -11.74 -9.41 -11.25
C GLY A 112 -10.58 -9.13 -10.29
N TYR A 113 -9.72 -8.14 -10.54
CA TYR A 113 -8.75 -7.72 -9.53
C TYR A 113 -9.48 -6.93 -8.44
N SER A 114 -9.60 -7.53 -7.25
CA SER A 114 -10.41 -6.96 -6.17
C SER A 114 -9.75 -5.75 -5.52
N GLU A 115 -10.56 -4.81 -5.05
CA GLU A 115 -10.11 -3.67 -4.27
C GLU A 115 -9.33 -4.13 -3.03
N ALA A 116 -9.85 -5.12 -2.29
CA ALA A 116 -9.18 -5.67 -1.11
C ALA A 116 -7.74 -6.16 -1.40
N ALA A 117 -7.52 -6.80 -2.56
CA ALA A 117 -6.19 -7.24 -2.97
C ALA A 117 -5.28 -6.07 -3.38
N PHE A 118 -5.84 -5.06 -4.05
CA PHE A 118 -5.13 -3.83 -4.39
C PHE A 118 -4.67 -3.06 -3.15
N THR A 119 -5.59 -2.77 -2.24
CA THR A 119 -5.32 -2.00 -1.02
C THR A 119 -4.35 -2.73 -0.11
N TRP A 120 -4.41 -4.07 -0.06
CA TRP A 120 -3.45 -4.90 0.66
C TRP A 120 -2.04 -4.76 0.09
N ASP A 121 -1.86 -4.86 -1.23
CA ASP A 121 -0.53 -4.78 -1.84
C ASP A 121 0.10 -3.39 -1.67
N VAL A 122 -0.67 -2.33 -1.94
CA VAL A 122 -0.22 -0.94 -1.76
C VAL A 122 0.15 -0.69 -0.29
N SER A 123 -0.70 -1.11 0.65
CA SER A 123 -0.45 -0.92 2.09
C SER A 123 0.81 -1.66 2.56
N LYS A 124 1.06 -2.88 2.09
CA LYS A 124 2.31 -3.62 2.40
C LYS A 124 3.55 -2.86 1.94
N ARG A 125 3.51 -2.29 0.73
CA ARG A 125 4.62 -1.48 0.19
C ARG A 125 4.81 -0.20 1.00
N LEU A 126 3.71 0.48 1.35
CA LEU A 126 3.70 1.68 2.17
C LEU A 126 4.33 1.42 3.55
N ARG A 127 3.91 0.33 4.23
CA ARG A 127 4.50 -0.09 5.51
C ARG A 127 6.00 -0.30 5.41
N LYS A 128 6.47 -0.95 4.34
CA LYS A 128 7.91 -1.18 4.13
C LYS A 128 8.68 0.14 4.00
N LEU A 129 8.11 1.14 3.33
CA LEU A 129 8.71 2.47 3.17
C LEU A 129 8.74 3.25 4.49
N LEU A 130 7.62 3.31 5.21
CA LEU A 130 7.51 4.04 6.46
C LEU A 130 8.43 3.45 7.56
N ARG A 131 8.54 2.12 7.65
CA ARG A 131 9.49 1.47 8.57
C ARG A 131 10.94 1.76 8.23
N ARG A 132 11.30 1.84 6.94
CA ARG A 132 12.65 2.29 6.53
C ARG A 132 12.92 3.73 6.99
N ARG A 133 11.88 4.56 6.99
CA ARG A 133 11.90 5.94 7.48
C ARG A 133 11.82 6.07 9.00
N GLY A 134 11.78 4.97 9.76
CA GLY A 134 11.83 4.99 11.23
C GLY A 134 10.48 4.89 11.95
N ALA A 135 9.36 4.91 11.22
CA ALA A 135 8.04 4.84 11.86
C ALA A 135 7.74 3.44 12.42
N THR A 136 7.08 3.42 13.59
CA THR A 136 6.29 2.27 14.02
C THR A 136 5.02 2.22 13.19
N VAL A 137 4.74 1.06 12.59
CA VAL A 137 3.60 0.91 11.66
C VAL A 137 2.76 -0.30 12.01
N GLU A 138 1.48 -0.04 12.21
CA GLU A 138 0.43 -1.04 12.48
C GLU A 138 -0.56 -1.12 11.32
N PHE A 139 -1.17 -2.30 11.16
CA PHE A 139 -2.24 -2.54 10.21
C PHE A 139 -3.54 -2.82 10.93
N THR A 140 -4.65 -2.40 10.31
CA THR A 140 -5.99 -2.75 10.80
C THR A 140 -6.41 -4.17 10.47
N ARG A 141 -5.69 -4.89 9.58
CA ARG A 141 -5.90 -6.31 9.30
C ARG A 141 -4.58 -7.04 9.02
N SER A 142 -4.56 -8.34 9.29
CA SER A 142 -3.35 -9.18 9.22
C SER A 142 -3.10 -9.86 7.87
N ASP A 143 -4.16 -10.09 7.09
CA ASP A 143 -4.12 -10.84 5.83
C ASP A 143 -5.15 -10.33 4.83
N ASN A 144 -5.23 -11.00 3.67
CA ASN A 144 -6.20 -10.72 2.61
C ASN A 144 -7.00 -11.97 2.19
N ASP A 145 -7.14 -12.95 3.07
CA ASP A 145 -7.83 -14.22 2.74
C ASP A 145 -8.95 -14.57 3.74
N SER A 146 -9.04 -13.82 4.85
CA SER A 146 -10.02 -13.98 5.92
C SER A 146 -11.09 -12.89 5.92
N VAL A 147 -12.19 -13.14 6.64
CA VAL A 147 -13.06 -12.06 7.14
C VAL A 147 -12.28 -11.32 8.22
N GLY A 148 -12.30 -9.99 8.18
CA GLY A 148 -11.54 -9.15 9.09
C GLY A 148 -12.43 -8.17 9.86
N PRO A 149 -11.82 -7.15 10.51
CA PRO A 149 -12.53 -6.29 11.44
C PRO A 149 -13.53 -5.36 10.75
N CYS A 150 -14.60 -5.04 11.49
CA CYS A 150 -15.56 -4.01 11.12
C CYS A 150 -14.91 -2.63 11.08
N ILE A 151 -15.51 -1.70 10.34
CA ILE A 151 -15.09 -0.29 10.26
C ILE A 151 -14.96 0.40 11.62
N THR A 152 -15.73 -0.02 12.63
CA THR A 152 -15.63 0.47 14.01
C THR A 152 -14.36 -0.01 14.70
N GLU A 153 -14.00 -1.27 14.54
CA GLU A 153 -12.79 -1.89 15.11
C GLU A 153 -11.54 -1.32 14.42
N ARG A 154 -11.60 -1.10 13.11
CA ARG A 154 -10.53 -0.42 12.35
C ARG A 154 -10.24 0.99 12.86
N ALA A 155 -11.26 1.72 13.30
CA ALA A 155 -11.08 3.02 13.96
C ALA A 155 -10.48 2.88 15.36
N ALA A 156 -10.94 1.88 16.13
CA ALA A 156 -10.43 1.59 17.47
C ALA A 156 -8.93 1.27 17.48
N ILE A 157 -8.44 0.46 16.54
CA ILE A 157 -7.00 0.16 16.40
C ILE A 157 -6.17 1.45 16.29
N GLY A 158 -6.60 2.41 15.47
CA GLY A 158 -5.95 3.72 15.35
C GLY A 158 -5.91 4.52 16.65
N ASN A 159 -7.01 4.46 17.40
CA ASN A 159 -7.17 5.16 18.66
C ASN A 159 -6.32 4.55 19.78
N GLU A 160 -6.33 3.22 19.88
CA GLU A 160 -5.60 2.44 20.90
C GLU A 160 -4.09 2.57 20.72
N ALA A 161 -3.61 2.53 19.46
CA ALA A 161 -2.21 2.76 19.13
C ALA A 161 -1.75 4.21 19.40
N ARG A 162 -2.68 5.14 19.68
CA ARG A 162 -2.41 6.58 19.81
C ARG A 162 -1.62 7.12 18.61
N ALA A 163 -1.99 6.67 17.42
CA ALA A 163 -1.24 6.98 16.20
C ALA A 163 -1.12 8.50 15.96
N ASP A 164 0.04 8.95 15.50
CA ASP A 164 0.25 10.33 15.06
C ASP A 164 -0.53 10.62 13.76
N ALA A 165 -0.71 9.60 12.93
CA ALA A 165 -1.54 9.63 11.73
C ALA A 165 -2.12 8.25 11.41
N ALA A 166 -3.33 8.24 10.87
CA ALA A 166 -3.93 7.06 10.27
C ALA A 166 -4.35 7.33 8.83
N ILE A 167 -4.20 6.34 7.95
CA ILE A 167 -4.62 6.44 6.55
C ILE A 167 -5.35 5.17 6.12
N SER A 168 -6.54 5.33 5.53
CA SER A 168 -7.23 4.24 4.84
C SER A 168 -6.92 4.27 3.36
N VAL A 169 -6.42 3.17 2.81
CA VAL A 169 -6.10 3.03 1.38
C VAL A 169 -7.23 2.29 0.70
N HIS A 170 -7.82 2.90 -0.32
CA HIS A 170 -8.95 2.39 -1.10
C HIS A 170 -8.78 2.66 -2.61
N ALA A 171 -9.68 2.09 -3.40
CA ALA A 171 -9.91 2.48 -4.79
C ALA A 171 -11.40 2.38 -5.11
N ASP A 172 -11.91 3.32 -5.91
CA ASP A 172 -13.35 3.47 -6.09
C ASP A 172 -13.90 2.63 -7.26
N GLY A 173 -15.21 2.49 -7.31
CA GLY A 173 -15.95 1.92 -8.43
C GLY A 173 -17.04 2.86 -8.93
N SER A 174 -16.77 3.55 -10.03
CA SER A 174 -17.69 4.52 -10.65
C SER A 174 -17.98 4.21 -12.13
N ALA A 175 -18.62 5.12 -12.87
CA ALA A 175 -18.84 4.95 -14.30
C ALA A 175 -17.51 4.81 -15.07
N ALA A 176 -17.50 4.07 -16.19
CA ALA A 176 -16.25 3.74 -16.90
C ALA A 176 -15.43 4.96 -17.37
N ALA A 177 -16.10 6.08 -17.68
CA ALA A 177 -15.44 7.32 -18.09
C ALA A 177 -14.85 8.13 -16.91
N ASN A 178 -15.32 7.87 -15.69
CA ASN A 178 -14.87 8.56 -14.50
C ASN A 178 -13.47 8.09 -14.13
N HIS A 179 -12.60 9.01 -13.73
CA HIS A 179 -11.22 8.70 -13.36
C HIS A 179 -10.69 9.76 -12.39
N GLY A 180 -9.50 9.51 -11.87
CA GLY A 180 -8.79 10.37 -10.94
C GLY A 180 -9.03 10.01 -9.49
N PHE A 181 -8.09 10.43 -8.64
CA PHE A 181 -8.07 10.12 -7.22
C PHE A 181 -8.78 11.20 -6.40
N HIS A 182 -9.18 10.85 -5.17
CA HIS A 182 -9.60 11.84 -4.18
C HIS A 182 -9.25 11.40 -2.76
N VAL A 183 -9.15 12.37 -1.86
CA VAL A 183 -8.90 12.17 -0.43
C VAL A 183 -10.16 12.54 0.33
N ILE A 184 -10.67 11.60 1.12
CA ILE A 184 -11.86 11.81 1.95
C ILE A 184 -11.44 12.31 3.33
N MET A 185 -12.06 13.40 3.72
CA MET A 185 -11.78 14.19 4.90
C MET A 185 -12.97 14.12 5.87
N PRO A 186 -12.72 14.07 7.18
CA PRO A 186 -13.81 14.09 8.16
C PRO A 186 -14.49 15.46 8.22
N LYS A 187 -15.79 15.44 8.48
CA LYS A 187 -16.57 16.60 8.96
C LYS A 187 -16.71 16.55 10.48
N ARG A 188 -17.02 17.71 11.07
CA ARG A 188 -17.53 17.78 12.45
C ARG A 188 -18.92 17.15 12.51
N ILE A 189 -19.14 16.30 13.50
CA ILE A 189 -20.40 15.59 13.72
C ILE A 189 -20.86 15.65 15.18
N GLY A 190 -20.18 16.43 16.03
CA GLY A 190 -20.42 16.43 17.47
C GLY A 190 -19.90 15.16 18.15
N GLY A 191 -18.87 14.52 17.58
CA GLY A 191 -18.32 13.25 18.03
C GLY A 191 -16.80 13.29 18.25
N PRO A 192 -16.15 12.15 18.52
CA PRO A 192 -14.71 12.10 18.82
C PRO A 192 -13.82 12.69 17.73
N VAL A 193 -14.24 12.59 16.45
CA VAL A 193 -13.50 13.14 15.30
C VAL A 193 -13.33 14.66 15.34
N ASP A 194 -14.23 15.38 16.01
CA ASP A 194 -14.25 16.85 16.04
C ASP A 194 -12.92 17.47 16.50
N ARG A 195 -12.20 16.79 17.41
CA ARG A 195 -10.90 17.24 17.93
C ARG A 195 -9.76 17.11 16.91
N VAL A 196 -9.92 16.24 15.91
CA VAL A 196 -8.90 15.93 14.90
C VAL A 196 -9.25 16.39 13.49
N VAL A 197 -10.41 17.03 13.25
CA VAL A 197 -10.79 17.52 11.91
C VAL A 197 -9.73 18.45 11.31
N ALA A 198 -9.20 19.41 12.08
CA ALA A 198 -8.20 20.34 11.58
C ALA A 198 -6.86 19.64 11.27
N ALA A 199 -6.44 18.70 12.11
CA ALA A 199 -5.23 17.91 11.90
C ALA A 199 -5.38 16.96 10.69
N SER A 200 -6.52 16.28 10.59
CA SER A 200 -6.89 15.46 9.43
C SER A 200 -6.93 16.29 8.15
N ARG A 201 -7.37 17.56 8.22
CA ARG A 201 -7.31 18.51 7.11
C ARG A 201 -5.90 18.72 6.59
N ARG A 202 -4.94 18.95 7.48
CA ARG A 202 -3.52 19.10 7.10
C ARG A 202 -2.96 17.80 6.52
N LEU A 203 -3.26 16.67 7.16
CA LEU A 203 -2.86 15.35 6.68
C LEU A 203 -3.36 15.09 5.25
N GLY A 204 -4.66 15.29 4.99
CA GLY A 204 -5.20 15.00 3.66
C GLY A 204 -4.74 15.96 2.56
N LEU A 205 -4.41 17.21 2.90
CA LEU A 205 -3.75 18.12 1.95
C LEU A 205 -2.36 17.60 1.58
N ALA A 206 -1.54 17.22 2.58
CA ALA A 206 -0.21 16.67 2.34
C ALA A 206 -0.27 15.35 1.53
N VAL A 207 -1.20 14.45 1.86
CA VAL A 207 -1.45 13.22 1.11
C VAL A 207 -1.90 13.51 -0.32
N ARG A 208 -2.86 14.43 -0.52
CA ARG A 208 -3.35 14.78 -1.86
C ARG A 208 -2.22 15.32 -2.74
N ASP A 209 -1.46 16.28 -2.22
CA ASP A 209 -0.43 16.96 -3.00
C ASP A 209 0.72 16.01 -3.34
N ALA A 210 1.15 15.18 -2.38
CA ALA A 210 2.17 14.15 -2.62
C ALA A 210 1.68 13.06 -3.58
N PHE A 211 0.42 12.59 -3.44
CA PHE A 211 -0.16 11.59 -4.34
C PHE A 211 -0.18 12.09 -5.78
N HIS A 212 -0.67 13.31 -6.02
CA HIS A 212 -0.71 13.89 -7.35
C HIS A 212 0.70 14.04 -7.94
N ALA A 213 1.64 14.60 -7.18
CA ALA A 213 3.01 14.82 -7.64
C ALA A 213 3.76 13.51 -7.92
N GLY A 214 3.60 12.49 -7.06
CA GLY A 214 4.35 11.24 -7.16
C GLY A 214 3.77 10.22 -8.13
N THR A 215 2.48 10.31 -8.47
CA THR A 215 1.80 9.33 -9.34
C THR A 215 1.41 9.91 -10.70
N GLY A 216 1.20 11.22 -10.80
CA GLY A 216 0.63 11.88 -11.97
C GLY A 216 -0.87 11.64 -12.17
N VAL A 217 -1.55 10.91 -11.27
CA VAL A 217 -2.99 10.67 -11.36
C VAL A 217 -3.73 12.01 -11.22
N PRO A 218 -4.66 12.35 -12.12
CA PRO A 218 -5.40 13.60 -12.04
C PRO A 218 -6.37 13.60 -10.84
N TYR A 219 -6.83 14.79 -10.46
CA TYR A 219 -7.93 14.90 -9.51
C TYR A 219 -9.20 14.26 -10.08
N SER A 220 -9.97 13.61 -9.21
CA SER A 220 -11.22 12.95 -9.58
C SER A 220 -12.13 13.86 -10.40
N THR A 221 -12.66 13.31 -11.50
CA THR A 221 -13.61 13.98 -12.39
C THR A 221 -15.06 13.85 -11.95
N TYR A 222 -15.34 13.12 -10.87
CA TYR A 222 -16.68 12.63 -10.55
C TYR A 222 -17.09 12.80 -9.09
N ILE A 223 -16.13 12.96 -8.17
CA ILE A 223 -16.44 13.14 -6.76
C ILE A 223 -15.44 14.09 -6.09
N GLY A 224 -15.92 14.82 -5.10
CA GLY A 224 -15.15 15.85 -4.40
C GLY A 224 -14.87 17.08 -5.28
N ARG A 225 -14.06 17.99 -4.74
CA ARG A 225 -13.60 19.21 -5.42
C ARG A 225 -12.11 19.38 -5.19
N LYS A 226 -11.34 19.48 -6.27
CA LYS A 226 -9.86 19.48 -6.23
C LYS A 226 -9.32 18.28 -5.43
N ALA A 227 -9.84 17.08 -5.73
CA ALA A 227 -9.53 15.82 -5.05
C ALA A 227 -9.78 15.81 -3.53
N LEU A 228 -10.61 16.71 -3.00
CA LEU A 228 -11.02 16.71 -1.59
C LEU A 228 -12.52 16.43 -1.49
N ASP A 229 -12.87 15.38 -0.75
CA ASP A 229 -14.24 14.99 -0.47
C ASP A 229 -14.48 15.04 1.05
N TYR A 230 -15.47 15.80 1.52
CA TYR A 230 -15.71 15.98 2.95
C TYR A 230 -16.98 15.22 3.37
N ARG A 231 -16.82 14.23 4.23
CA ARG A 231 -17.88 13.26 4.56
C ARG A 231 -18.09 13.10 6.06
N SER A 232 -19.32 12.70 6.41
CA SER A 232 -19.79 12.48 7.79
C SER A 232 -20.45 11.12 7.95
N ASP A 233 -20.32 10.23 6.98
CA ASP A 233 -21.00 8.93 6.92
C ASP A 233 -20.03 7.73 6.98
N LEU A 234 -18.74 7.96 7.24
CA LEU A 234 -17.71 6.93 7.28
C LEU A 234 -17.29 6.64 8.72
N GLY A 235 -17.61 5.44 9.22
CA GLY A 235 -17.28 5.01 10.59
C GLY A 235 -15.80 5.13 10.92
N GLY A 236 -14.94 4.74 9.98
CA GLY A 236 -13.49 4.88 10.14
C GLY A 236 -13.02 6.31 10.38
N LEU A 237 -13.74 7.33 9.87
CA LEU A 237 -13.47 8.74 10.12
C LEU A 237 -14.19 9.22 11.39
N ASN A 238 -15.50 9.00 11.47
CA ASN A 238 -16.37 9.51 12.53
C ASN A 238 -15.93 9.08 13.94
N LEU A 239 -15.43 7.85 14.06
CA LEU A 239 -14.98 7.25 15.32
C LEU A 239 -13.48 7.51 15.61
N SER A 240 -12.75 8.10 14.66
CA SER A 240 -11.33 8.36 14.83
C SER A 240 -11.12 9.47 15.85
N THR A 241 -10.17 9.22 16.76
CA THR A 241 -9.73 10.17 17.78
C THR A 241 -8.30 10.67 17.49
N VAL A 242 -7.69 10.16 16.42
CA VAL A 242 -6.39 10.52 15.84
C VAL A 242 -6.58 11.11 14.43
N PRO A 243 -5.63 11.90 13.89
CA PRO A 243 -5.73 12.44 12.53
C PRO A 243 -5.88 11.31 11.50
N LYS A 244 -6.98 11.29 10.72
CA LYS A 244 -7.27 10.22 9.76
C LYS A 244 -7.89 10.73 8.46
N VAL A 245 -7.49 10.13 7.35
CA VAL A 245 -8.06 10.34 6.02
C VAL A 245 -8.23 9.01 5.28
N PHE A 246 -9.07 9.02 4.24
CA PHE A 246 -9.12 7.92 3.26
C PHE A 246 -8.54 8.45 1.94
N VAL A 247 -7.79 7.62 1.23
CA VAL A 247 -7.37 7.91 -0.15
C VAL A 247 -8.03 6.89 -1.07
N GLU A 248 -8.85 7.39 -1.98
CA GLU A 248 -9.38 6.63 -3.11
C GLU A 248 -8.42 6.83 -4.28
N CYS A 249 -7.61 5.80 -4.57
CA CYS A 249 -6.45 5.93 -5.46
C CYS A 249 -6.81 6.15 -6.94
N GLY A 250 -8.08 6.01 -7.30
CA GLY A 250 -8.62 6.07 -8.67
C GLY A 250 -9.83 5.15 -8.80
N ASN A 251 -10.34 4.95 -10.01
CA ASN A 251 -11.55 4.17 -10.32
C ASN A 251 -11.21 2.82 -10.97
N MET A 252 -11.47 1.72 -10.27
CA MET A 252 -11.25 0.36 -10.77
C MET A 252 -12.13 0.00 -11.98
N ARG A 253 -13.18 0.77 -12.26
CA ARG A 253 -14.06 0.57 -13.44
C ARG A 253 -13.58 1.33 -14.68
N ASN A 254 -12.62 2.25 -14.53
CA ASN A 254 -11.95 2.89 -15.65
C ASN A 254 -10.85 1.97 -16.21
N ALA A 255 -10.88 1.70 -17.51
CA ALA A 255 -9.95 0.74 -18.11
C ALA A 255 -8.47 1.15 -17.99
N ALA A 256 -8.17 2.45 -18.09
CA ALA A 256 -6.79 2.95 -17.99
C ALA A 256 -6.27 2.85 -16.55
N GLU A 257 -7.04 3.28 -15.56
CA GLU A 257 -6.65 3.18 -14.15
C GLU A 257 -6.62 1.73 -13.67
N ALA A 258 -7.54 0.88 -14.13
CA ALA A 258 -7.50 -0.56 -13.86
C ALA A 258 -6.22 -1.22 -14.39
N ALA A 259 -5.77 -0.84 -15.59
CA ALA A 259 -4.50 -1.33 -16.14
C ALA A 259 -3.31 -0.86 -15.30
N GLN A 260 -3.31 0.40 -14.85
CA GLN A 260 -2.29 0.91 -13.94
C GLN A 260 -2.30 0.19 -12.59
N PHE A 261 -3.46 -0.11 -12.01
CA PHE A 261 -3.55 -0.83 -10.73
C PHE A 261 -3.01 -2.25 -10.81
N ARG A 262 -2.97 -2.88 -11.99
CA ARG A 262 -2.29 -4.16 -12.21
C ARG A 262 -0.79 -4.06 -12.26
N ASP A 263 -0.25 -2.91 -12.64
CA ASP A 263 1.18 -2.69 -12.70
C ASP A 263 1.78 -2.64 -11.27
N PRO A 264 2.65 -3.58 -10.89
CA PRO A 264 3.30 -3.57 -9.58
C PRO A 264 4.20 -2.33 -9.37
N GLU A 265 4.74 -1.74 -10.44
CA GLU A 265 5.53 -0.51 -10.35
C GLU A 265 4.64 0.69 -10.03
N PHE A 266 3.47 0.77 -10.64
CA PHE A 266 2.51 1.81 -10.29
C PHE A 266 2.00 1.70 -8.85
N ARG A 267 1.71 0.48 -8.37
CA ARG A 267 1.39 0.26 -6.94
C ARG A 267 2.55 0.68 -6.03
N GLN A 268 3.79 0.53 -6.48
CA GLN A 268 4.97 1.03 -5.77
C GLN A 268 5.06 2.56 -5.78
N ARG A 269 4.73 3.22 -6.91
CA ARG A 269 4.66 4.69 -7.00
C ARG A 269 3.60 5.27 -6.07
N ILE A 270 2.40 4.66 -6.02
CA ILE A 270 1.35 5.03 -5.06
C ILE A 270 1.90 4.95 -3.63
N ALA A 271 2.49 3.81 -3.26
CA ALA A 271 3.02 3.62 -1.91
C ALA A 271 4.11 4.64 -1.54
N LEU A 272 4.98 5.00 -2.48
CA LEU A 272 5.99 6.04 -2.27
C LEU A 272 5.35 7.42 -2.04
N ALA A 273 4.41 7.81 -2.90
CA ALA A 273 3.73 9.09 -2.81
C ALA A 273 2.93 9.23 -1.50
N LEU A 274 2.29 8.15 -1.03
CA LEU A 274 1.61 8.13 0.27
C LEU A 274 2.60 8.25 1.44
N ALA A 275 3.77 7.59 1.35
CA ALA A 275 4.81 7.71 2.37
C ALA A 275 5.34 9.15 2.46
N ASP A 276 5.51 9.82 1.32
CA ASP A 276 5.95 11.22 1.24
C ASP A 276 4.90 12.16 1.85
N GLY A 277 3.62 11.98 1.52
CA GLY A 277 2.53 12.77 2.11
C GLY A 277 2.44 12.63 3.62
N LEU A 278 2.56 11.40 4.14
CA LEU A 278 2.60 11.15 5.59
C LEU A 278 3.83 11.78 6.25
N GLN A 279 5.00 11.68 5.62
CA GLN A 279 6.21 12.29 6.16
C GLN A 279 6.12 13.81 6.20
N HIS A 280 5.69 14.44 5.12
CA HIS A 280 5.47 15.89 5.09
C HIS A 280 4.52 16.34 6.19
N TYR A 281 3.41 15.61 6.41
CA TYR A 281 2.48 15.91 7.49
C TYR A 281 3.13 15.81 8.88
N LEU A 282 3.92 14.78 9.14
CA LEU A 282 4.52 14.50 10.46
C LEU A 282 5.76 15.35 10.77
N HIS A 283 6.27 16.08 9.78
CA HIS A 283 7.36 17.06 9.91
C HIS A 283 6.89 18.52 10.01
N SER A 284 5.59 18.77 9.79
CA SER A 284 5.00 20.11 9.76
C SER A 284 4.52 20.60 11.13
#